data_AF-A0A9X5H5T3-F1
#
_entry.id   AF-A0A9X5H5T3-F1
#
_cell.length_a   1.000
_cell.length_b   1.000
_cell.length_c   1.000
_cell.angle_alpha   90.00
_cell.angle_beta   90.00
_cell.angle_gamma   90.00
#
_symmetry.space_group_name_H-M   'P 1'
#
loop_
_entity.id
_entity.type
_entity.pdbx_description
1 polymer ?
#
loop_
_entity_poly.entity_id
_entity_poly.type
_entity_poly.pdbx_seq_one_letter_code
_entity_poly.pdbx_strand_id
1 'polypeptide(L)'
;MLILLGAIINQKPVQTSRRYVNWEKVLSISDYQNVINLVYLGILGLEKEISEACGEEFYQKYKKELLLYESYQKAEEVILWQLEKHGIDALLLSDTSVRELYPLPEMASFGQIEILVDKKNLAQIYRLMRDMDYEQEDDRLEKGNVYVRVPGIRVVFYGEIPIENKVLRRYFSGSIRKYLRMENCSQQNAPRRSSLWLAGFASAKYRHIHILSDEEEYMYRAGRLVELYLTGVLKIRDILEFWLFRQVLDEAFPWKAVKDLLEKARWTEFVHQTEVLSSLWFEEGVRQQYGTALELEEYILVPGQENKHLDKVLLPNEKVRLDFYRRDREEEWLLKKKEWMFPPRDYMCQFFPILDKYPFLLIFCWGIRNIRIYTRMCVNKCEKVWFRLSVRMLDIKEKIKGLVRRGSEAAPEEPAEPEEKEPEDEVREHSAEAEDEVQGHAAEAEDEVQGHAAEPEVTEGDMQIEEFKD
;
A
#
# COMPACT_ATOMS: atom_id res chain seq x y z
N MET A 1 4.69 -29.41 8.96
CA MET A 1 3.69 -28.37 9.29
C MET A 1 2.61 -28.31 8.23
N LEU A 2 2.91 -28.05 6.95
CA LEU A 2 1.88 -27.97 5.90
C LEU A 2 1.00 -29.23 5.79
N ILE A 3 1.59 -30.42 5.82
CA ILE A 3 0.83 -31.70 5.85
C ILE A 3 -0.13 -31.78 7.06
N LEU A 4 0.31 -31.29 8.23
CA LEU A 4 -0.52 -31.25 9.44
C LEU A 4 -1.71 -30.30 9.24
N LEU A 5 -1.46 -29.10 8.72
CA LEU A 5 -2.49 -28.10 8.45
C LEU A 5 -3.52 -28.63 7.43
N GLY A 6 -3.07 -29.18 6.30
CA GLY A 6 -3.94 -29.77 5.28
C GLY A 6 -4.81 -30.90 5.82
N ALA A 7 -4.28 -31.77 6.68
CA ALA A 7 -5.08 -32.83 7.30
C ALA A 7 -6.18 -32.28 8.22
N ILE A 8 -5.87 -31.25 9.01
CA ILE A 8 -6.79 -30.68 10.01
C ILE A 8 -7.93 -29.92 9.33
N ILE A 9 -7.61 -29.10 8.34
CA ILE A 9 -8.60 -28.33 7.57
C ILE A 9 -9.56 -29.28 6.87
N ASN A 10 -9.07 -30.40 6.34
CA ASN A 10 -9.89 -31.43 5.71
C ASN A 10 -10.54 -32.41 6.72
N GLN A 11 -10.44 -32.16 8.03
CA GLN A 11 -10.99 -32.99 9.11
C GLN A 11 -10.56 -34.47 9.06
N LYS A 12 -9.32 -34.73 8.65
CA LYS A 12 -8.75 -36.08 8.54
C LYS A 12 -7.78 -36.39 9.68
N PRO A 13 -7.60 -37.68 10.02
CA PRO A 13 -6.63 -38.07 11.04
C PRO A 13 -5.22 -37.66 10.60
N VAL A 14 -4.53 -36.98 11.50
CA VAL A 14 -3.13 -36.60 11.30
C VAL A 14 -2.29 -37.86 11.24
N GLN A 15 -1.57 -38.06 10.13
CA GLN A 15 -0.63 -39.17 10.04
C GLN A 15 0.57 -38.90 10.94
N THR A 16 0.86 -39.83 11.85
CA THR A 16 2.05 -39.78 12.70
C THR A 16 3.30 -39.80 11.84
N SER A 17 4.12 -38.75 11.96
CA SER A 17 5.35 -38.67 11.21
C SER A 17 6.36 -39.66 11.79
N ARG A 18 7.00 -40.48 10.95
CA ARG A 18 8.07 -41.39 11.40
C ARG A 18 9.36 -40.66 11.79
N ARG A 19 9.41 -39.34 11.65
CA ARG A 19 10.61 -38.51 11.85
C ARG A 19 10.49 -37.73 13.15
N TYR A 20 11.62 -37.51 13.82
CA TYR A 20 11.68 -36.64 14.98
C TYR A 20 11.28 -35.21 14.60
N VAL A 21 10.31 -34.64 15.33
CA VAL A 21 9.82 -33.27 15.14
C VAL A 21 10.28 -32.42 16.32
N ASN A 22 10.94 -31.30 16.04
CA ASN A 22 11.25 -30.30 17.06
C ASN A 22 10.03 -29.41 17.29
N TRP A 23 9.28 -29.68 18.36
CA TRP A 23 8.03 -28.98 18.68
C TRP A 23 8.22 -27.52 19.10
N GLU A 24 9.35 -27.14 19.70
CA GLU A 24 9.67 -25.74 19.99
C GLU A 24 9.82 -24.92 18.70
N LYS A 25 10.49 -25.50 17.70
CA LYS A 25 10.60 -24.89 16.38
C LYS A 25 9.23 -24.81 15.70
N VAL A 26 8.41 -25.87 15.80
CA VAL A 26 7.03 -25.84 15.28
C VAL A 26 6.22 -24.73 15.94
N LEU A 27 6.29 -24.58 17.26
CA LEU A 27 5.61 -23.52 18.01
C LEU A 27 6.02 -22.14 17.49
N SER A 28 7.33 -21.87 17.39
CA SER A 28 7.84 -20.58 16.92
C SER A 28 7.40 -20.23 15.49
N ILE A 29 7.44 -21.20 14.58
CA ILE A 29 6.99 -21.01 13.19
C ILE A 29 5.47 -20.85 13.14
N SER A 30 4.71 -21.64 13.91
CA SER A 30 3.24 -21.53 13.93
C SER A 30 2.77 -20.19 14.47
N ASP A 31 3.47 -19.63 15.44
CA ASP A 31 3.20 -18.30 16.00
C ASP A 31 3.47 -17.23 14.95
N TYR A 32 4.64 -17.28 14.31
CA TYR A 32 4.98 -16.34 13.25
C TYR A 32 3.98 -16.37 12.08
N GLN A 33 3.59 -17.57 11.65
CA GLN A 33 2.67 -17.80 10.54
C GLN A 33 1.18 -17.62 10.93
N ASN A 34 0.88 -17.24 12.18
CA ASN A 34 -0.48 -17.10 12.73
C ASN A 34 -1.33 -18.37 12.59
N VAL A 35 -0.77 -19.57 12.69
CA VAL A 35 -1.47 -20.87 12.53
C VAL A 35 -1.49 -21.72 13.81
N ILE A 36 -1.26 -21.11 14.98
CA ILE A 36 -1.24 -21.82 16.27
C ILE A 36 -2.53 -22.61 16.51
N ASN A 37 -3.71 -22.01 16.31
CA ASN A 37 -4.98 -22.68 16.60
C ASN A 37 -5.15 -23.97 15.79
N LEU A 38 -4.76 -23.93 14.53
CA LEU A 38 -4.78 -25.10 13.66
C LEU A 38 -3.81 -26.16 14.18
N VAL A 39 -2.55 -25.78 14.43
CA VAL A 39 -1.52 -26.71 14.90
C VAL A 39 -1.90 -27.34 16.25
N TYR A 40 -2.42 -26.56 17.19
CA TYR A 40 -2.83 -27.05 18.51
C TYR A 40 -3.96 -28.09 18.40
N LEU A 41 -4.99 -27.84 17.58
CA LEU A 41 -6.07 -28.81 17.36
C LEU A 41 -5.55 -30.12 16.76
N GLY A 42 -4.53 -30.07 15.90
CA GLY A 42 -3.86 -31.26 15.40
C GLY A 42 -3.04 -32.01 16.44
N ILE A 43 -2.41 -31.26 17.35
CA ILE A 43 -1.60 -31.78 18.45
C ILE A 43 -2.45 -32.59 19.44
N LEU A 44 -3.72 -32.24 19.65
CA LEU A 44 -4.63 -33.02 20.51
C LEU A 44 -4.75 -34.49 20.06
N GLY A 45 -4.52 -34.79 18.78
CA GLY A 45 -4.45 -36.16 18.28
C GLY A 45 -3.11 -36.88 18.50
N LEU A 46 -2.08 -36.17 18.96
CA LEU A 46 -0.67 -36.59 19.01
C LEU A 46 -0.03 -36.46 20.41
N GLU A 47 -0.83 -36.30 21.48
CA GLU A 47 -0.41 -35.95 22.85
C GLU A 47 0.76 -36.78 23.42
N LYS A 48 1.01 -37.99 22.90
CA LYS A 48 2.10 -38.87 23.36
C LYS A 48 3.51 -38.47 22.88
N GLU A 49 3.63 -37.58 21.89
CA GLU A 49 4.91 -37.23 21.25
C GLU A 49 5.49 -35.88 21.71
N ILE A 50 4.80 -35.16 22.61
CA ILE A 50 5.11 -33.77 22.96
C ILE A 50 5.48 -33.66 24.43
N SER A 51 6.46 -32.80 24.74
CA SER A 51 6.77 -32.45 26.13
C SER A 51 5.61 -31.65 26.75
N GLU A 52 5.25 -31.97 28.01
CA GLU A 52 4.18 -31.28 28.74
C GLU A 52 4.35 -29.75 28.74
N ALA A 53 5.57 -29.25 28.91
CA ALA A 53 5.85 -27.81 28.92
C ALA A 53 5.52 -27.14 27.58
N CYS A 54 5.87 -27.80 26.46
CA CYS A 54 5.58 -27.29 25.12
C CYS A 54 4.08 -27.37 24.81
N GLY A 55 3.41 -28.45 25.23
CA GLY A 55 1.96 -28.59 25.11
C GLY A 55 1.19 -27.49 25.85
N GLU A 56 1.63 -27.13 27.06
CA GLU A 56 1.03 -26.05 27.84
C GLU A 56 1.18 -24.68 27.14
N GLU A 57 2.34 -24.39 26.55
CA GLU A 57 2.53 -23.14 25.79
C GLU A 57 1.59 -23.04 24.59
N PHE A 58 1.42 -24.12 23.82
CA PHE A 58 0.42 -24.14 22.75
C PHE A 58 -0.98 -23.90 23.28
N TYR A 59 -1.36 -24.56 24.37
CA TYR A 59 -2.67 -24.40 24.99
C TYR A 59 -2.92 -22.97 25.45
N GLN A 60 -1.95 -22.32 26.12
CA GLN A 60 -2.10 -20.94 26.58
C GLN A 60 -2.27 -19.96 25.41
N LYS A 61 -1.51 -20.13 24.31
CA LYS A 61 -1.66 -19.29 23.12
C LYS A 61 -3.02 -19.52 22.42
N TYR A 62 -3.42 -20.77 22.23
CA TYR A 62 -4.74 -21.11 21.68
C TYR A 62 -5.89 -20.54 22.52
N LYS A 63 -5.83 -20.73 23.85
CA LYS A 63 -6.82 -20.20 24.79
C LYS A 63 -6.90 -18.67 24.71
N LYS A 64 -5.76 -17.98 24.59
CA LYS A 64 -5.71 -16.53 24.41
C LYS A 64 -6.45 -16.11 23.13
N GLU A 65 -6.20 -16.77 22.00
CA GLU A 65 -6.87 -16.46 20.73
C GLU A 65 -8.38 -16.68 20.81
N LEU A 66 -8.83 -17.76 21.44
CA LEU A 66 -10.25 -18.06 21.62
C LEU A 66 -10.98 -16.97 22.45
N LEU A 67 -10.36 -16.52 23.55
CA LEU A 67 -10.92 -15.46 24.41
C LEU A 67 -10.90 -14.08 23.73
N LEU A 68 -9.88 -13.81 22.91
CA LEU A 68 -9.78 -12.57 22.15
C LEU A 68 -10.90 -12.47 21.12
N TYR A 69 -11.28 -13.59 20.48
CA TYR A 69 -12.37 -13.58 19.50
C TYR A 69 -13.70 -13.06 20.07
N GLU A 70 -14.13 -13.57 21.23
CA GLU A 70 -15.36 -13.09 21.89
C GLU A 70 -15.27 -11.60 22.25
N SER A 71 -14.07 -11.13 22.57
CA SER A 71 -13.80 -9.72 22.86
C SER A 71 -13.90 -8.87 21.60
N TYR A 72 -13.41 -9.36 20.46
CA TYR A 72 -13.56 -8.73 19.16
C TYR A 72 -15.02 -8.61 18.73
N GLN A 73 -15.81 -9.68 18.90
CA GLN A 73 -17.23 -9.66 18.52
C GLN A 73 -17.99 -8.56 19.29
N LYS A 74 -17.78 -8.47 20.61
CA LYS A 74 -18.39 -7.41 21.44
C LYS A 74 -17.87 -6.02 21.07
N ALA A 75 -16.58 -5.89 20.80
CA ALA A 75 -15.99 -4.61 20.40
C ALA A 75 -16.54 -4.13 19.06
N GLU A 76 -16.67 -5.04 18.09
CA GLU A 76 -17.26 -4.78 16.78
C GLU A 76 -18.70 -4.28 16.92
N GLU A 77 -19.54 -4.99 17.69
CA GLU A 77 -20.93 -4.56 17.98
C GLU A 77 -21.00 -3.13 18.53
N VAL A 78 -20.15 -2.81 19.51
CA VAL A 78 -20.12 -1.48 20.14
C VAL A 78 -19.65 -0.41 19.16
N ILE A 79 -18.62 -0.69 18.36
CA ILE A 79 -18.08 0.25 17.38
C ILE A 79 -19.11 0.55 16.30
N LEU A 80 -19.74 -0.48 15.72
CA LEU A 80 -20.79 -0.33 14.72
C LEU A 80 -21.97 0.48 15.27
N TRP A 81 -22.39 0.20 16.50
CA TRP A 81 -23.44 0.97 17.17
C TRP A 81 -23.08 2.45 17.34
N GLN A 82 -21.83 2.76 17.72
CA GLN A 82 -21.39 4.15 17.86
C GLN A 82 -21.32 4.88 16.52
N LEU A 83 -20.83 4.22 15.47
CA LEU A 83 -20.77 4.79 14.12
C LEU A 83 -22.19 5.10 13.60
N GLU A 84 -23.11 4.16 13.77
CA GLU A 84 -24.52 4.32 13.40
C GLU A 84 -25.19 5.48 14.16
N LYS A 85 -24.99 5.52 15.49
CA LYS A 85 -25.54 6.59 16.35
C LYS A 85 -25.08 7.99 15.92
N HIS A 86 -23.85 8.11 15.42
CA HIS A 86 -23.29 9.36 14.95
C HIS A 86 -23.53 9.63 13.46
N GLY A 87 -24.25 8.74 12.76
CA GLY A 87 -24.55 8.87 11.34
C GLY A 87 -23.31 8.81 10.44
N ILE A 88 -22.26 8.10 10.88
CA ILE A 88 -21.00 7.98 10.16
C ILE A 88 -21.12 6.82 9.18
N ASP A 89 -21.14 7.13 7.89
CA ASP A 89 -21.09 6.12 6.83
C ASP A 89 -19.74 5.38 6.90
N ALA A 90 -19.81 4.07 7.13
CA ALA A 90 -18.65 3.19 7.31
C ALA A 90 -18.80 1.92 6.47
N LEU A 91 -17.69 1.45 5.89
CA LEU A 91 -17.61 0.20 5.15
C LEU A 91 -16.74 -0.78 5.91
N LEU A 92 -17.29 -1.94 6.26
CA LEU A 92 -16.53 -3.04 6.86
C LEU A 92 -15.66 -3.72 5.78
N LEU A 93 -14.36 -3.79 6.03
CA LEU A 93 -13.38 -4.45 5.17
C LEU A 93 -12.93 -5.81 5.74
N SER A 94 -12.81 -5.89 7.07
CA SER A 94 -12.49 -7.12 7.80
C SER A 94 -13.28 -7.14 9.11
N ASP A 95 -13.95 -8.26 9.37
CA ASP A 95 -14.88 -8.46 10.47
C ASP A 95 -14.72 -9.86 11.08
N THR A 96 -15.40 -10.08 12.21
CA THR A 96 -15.38 -11.36 12.92
C THR A 96 -16.03 -12.52 12.17
N SER A 97 -16.72 -12.29 11.04
CA SER A 97 -17.37 -13.36 10.25
C SER A 97 -16.38 -14.31 9.56
N VAL A 98 -15.07 -14.03 9.60
CA VAL A 98 -14.02 -14.96 9.13
C VAL A 98 -14.11 -16.35 9.73
N ARG A 99 -14.67 -16.43 10.94
CA ARG A 99 -14.90 -17.68 11.63
C ARG A 99 -15.86 -18.63 10.91
N GLU A 100 -16.79 -18.10 10.11
CA GLU A 100 -17.76 -18.88 9.34
C GLU A 100 -17.15 -19.57 8.12
N LEU A 101 -15.99 -19.10 7.64
CA LEU A 101 -15.26 -19.77 6.56
C LEU A 101 -14.66 -21.11 6.99
N TYR A 102 -14.43 -21.29 8.29
CA TYR A 102 -13.75 -22.45 8.80
C TYR A 102 -14.73 -23.60 9.06
N PRO A 103 -14.32 -24.86 8.79
CA PRO A 103 -15.17 -26.01 9.11
C PRO A 103 -15.47 -26.15 10.61
N LEU A 104 -14.51 -25.76 11.45
CA LEU A 104 -14.70 -25.58 12.89
C LEU A 104 -14.38 -24.13 13.27
N PRO A 105 -15.32 -23.41 13.91
CA PRO A 105 -15.13 -22.03 14.33
C PRO A 105 -13.84 -21.81 15.16
N GLU A 106 -13.41 -22.78 15.95
CA GLU A 106 -12.22 -22.72 16.81
C GLU A 106 -10.89 -22.70 16.03
N MET A 107 -10.90 -23.07 14.75
CA MET A 107 -9.72 -23.05 13.89
C MET A 107 -9.34 -21.64 13.43
N ALA A 108 -10.32 -20.73 13.44
CA ALA A 108 -10.14 -19.36 13.00
C ALA A 108 -9.21 -18.59 13.96
N SER A 109 -8.51 -17.62 13.41
CA SER A 109 -7.78 -16.61 14.17
C SER A 109 -8.18 -15.26 13.60
N PHE A 110 -8.42 -14.26 14.45
CA PHE A 110 -8.83 -12.94 14.00
C PHE A 110 -7.97 -11.87 14.66
N GLY A 111 -7.29 -11.09 13.83
CA GLY A 111 -6.24 -10.18 14.28
C GLY A 111 -6.68 -8.73 14.45
N GLN A 112 -7.63 -8.24 13.65
CA GLN A 112 -8.04 -6.84 13.66
C GLN A 112 -9.34 -6.58 12.90
N ILE A 113 -10.09 -5.58 13.38
CA ILE A 113 -11.26 -5.03 12.68
C ILE A 113 -10.78 -3.92 11.74
N GLU A 114 -11.15 -3.99 10.46
CA GLU A 114 -10.77 -2.99 9.45
C GLU A 114 -12.00 -2.27 8.92
N ILE A 115 -12.02 -0.94 9.04
CA ILE A 115 -13.17 -0.12 8.65
C ILE A 115 -12.70 1.03 7.76
N LEU A 116 -13.32 1.18 6.59
CA LEU A 116 -13.13 2.33 5.72
C LEU A 116 -14.19 3.40 6.02
N VAL A 117 -13.72 4.64 6.19
CA VAL A 117 -14.56 5.81 6.48
C VAL A 117 -14.12 7.00 5.63
N ASP A 118 -15.01 7.97 5.46
CA ASP A 118 -14.63 9.22 4.81
C ASP A 118 -13.57 9.97 5.62
N LYS A 119 -12.53 10.47 4.94
CA LYS A 119 -11.43 11.23 5.58
C LYS A 119 -11.89 12.34 6.52
N LYS A 120 -13.03 12.98 6.19
CA LYS A 120 -13.63 14.07 6.97
C LYS A 120 -14.04 13.61 8.37
N ASN A 121 -14.38 12.34 8.53
CA ASN A 121 -14.88 11.77 9.78
C ASN A 121 -13.75 11.23 10.68
N LEU A 122 -12.50 11.14 10.18
CA LEU A 122 -11.37 10.61 10.96
C LEU A 122 -11.13 11.36 12.28
N ALA A 123 -11.30 12.68 12.29
CA ALA A 123 -11.16 13.49 13.51
C ALA A 123 -12.26 13.19 14.54
N GLN A 124 -13.48 12.90 14.07
CA GLN A 124 -14.58 12.50 14.94
C GLN A 124 -14.36 11.09 15.47
N ILE A 125 -13.90 10.17 14.62
CA ILE A 125 -13.56 8.79 14.99
C ILE A 125 -12.47 8.78 16.07
N TYR A 126 -11.43 9.61 15.94
CA TYR A 126 -10.41 9.73 16.98
C TYR A 126 -11.01 10.05 18.36
N ARG A 127 -11.99 10.96 18.42
CA ARG A 127 -12.69 11.28 19.67
C ARG A 127 -13.52 10.09 20.17
N LEU A 128 -14.30 9.47 19.29
CA LEU A 128 -15.13 8.30 19.63
C LEU A 128 -14.30 7.13 20.17
N MET A 129 -13.16 6.84 19.54
CA MET A 129 -12.27 5.76 19.97
C MET A 129 -11.66 6.05 21.34
N ARG A 130 -11.25 7.30 21.59
CA ARG A 130 -10.78 7.70 22.92
C ARG A 130 -11.86 7.63 23.99
N ASP A 131 -13.10 7.97 23.67
CA ASP A 131 -14.24 7.86 24.59
C ASP A 131 -14.57 6.39 24.91
N MET A 132 -14.13 5.45 24.08
CA MET A 132 -14.26 4.00 24.28
C MET A 132 -13.00 3.33 24.88
N ASP A 133 -12.07 4.13 25.40
CA ASP A 133 -10.80 3.71 26.00
C ASP A 133 -9.83 3.03 25.03
N TYR A 134 -9.84 3.42 23.75
CA TYR A 134 -8.80 3.03 22.80
C TYR A 134 -7.69 4.06 22.73
N GLU A 135 -6.46 3.57 22.65
CA GLU A 135 -5.26 4.36 22.43
C GLU A 135 -4.85 4.30 20.96
N GLN A 136 -4.40 5.42 20.40
CA GLN A 136 -3.89 5.44 19.03
C GLN A 136 -2.43 4.98 19.03
N GLU A 137 -2.10 3.99 18.20
CA GLU A 137 -0.74 3.55 17.97
C GLU A 137 -0.26 4.02 16.60
N ASP A 138 0.99 4.49 16.55
CA ASP A 138 1.67 4.81 15.28
C ASP A 138 2.30 3.54 14.72
N ASP A 139 1.55 2.81 13.89
CA ASP A 139 2.08 1.66 13.16
C ASP A 139 2.66 2.12 11.82
N ARG A 140 3.99 2.02 11.67
CA ARG A 140 4.70 2.42 10.43
C ARG A 140 4.34 1.53 9.24
N LEU A 141 3.88 0.30 9.46
CA LEU A 141 3.57 -0.65 8.39
C LEU A 141 2.13 -0.49 7.88
N GLU A 142 1.22 -0.02 8.72
CA GLU A 142 -0.17 0.19 8.37
C GLU A 142 -0.48 1.66 8.04
N LYS A 143 -1.24 1.87 6.96
CA LYS A 143 -1.60 3.22 6.50
C LYS A 143 -2.83 3.79 7.19
N GLY A 144 -3.52 2.98 7.99
CA GLY A 144 -4.72 3.37 8.71
C GLY A 144 -4.39 3.96 10.06
N ASN A 145 -5.37 4.62 10.66
CA ASN A 145 -5.29 5.01 12.07
C ASN A 145 -5.56 3.78 12.93
N VAL A 146 -4.52 3.28 13.60
CA VAL A 146 -4.58 2.09 14.43
C VAL A 146 -4.98 2.48 15.85
N TYR A 147 -5.97 1.76 16.37
CA TYR A 147 -6.47 1.93 17.73
C TYR A 147 -6.39 0.60 18.47
N VAL A 148 -5.77 0.62 19.65
CA VAL A 148 -5.56 -0.56 20.48
C VAL A 148 -6.20 -0.37 21.85
N ARG A 149 -6.83 -1.44 22.35
CA ARG A 149 -7.37 -1.51 23.70
C ARG A 149 -6.96 -2.82 24.37
N VAL A 150 -6.55 -2.75 25.64
CA VAL A 150 -6.19 -3.91 26.46
C VAL A 150 -7.42 -4.84 26.62
N PRO A 151 -7.32 -6.17 26.41
CA PRO A 151 -6.09 -6.98 26.35
C PRO A 151 -5.56 -7.31 24.93
N GLY A 152 -5.77 -6.44 23.94
CA GLY A 152 -5.20 -6.58 22.60
C GLY A 152 -6.21 -6.50 21.45
N ILE A 153 -7.32 -5.78 21.64
CA ILE A 153 -8.29 -5.49 20.59
C ILE A 153 -7.70 -4.40 19.70
N ARG A 154 -7.52 -4.71 18.42
CA ARG A 154 -6.95 -3.82 17.41
C ARG A 154 -8.01 -3.45 16.37
N VAL A 155 -8.18 -2.16 16.14
CA VAL A 155 -9.15 -1.59 15.20
C VAL A 155 -8.44 -0.60 14.30
N VAL A 156 -8.61 -0.74 13.00
CA VAL A 156 -7.95 0.12 12.00
C VAL A 156 -8.99 0.88 11.21
N PHE A 157 -8.90 2.20 11.25
CA PHE A 157 -9.71 3.08 10.43
C PHE A 157 -8.92 3.61 9.24
N TYR A 158 -9.42 3.35 8.05
CA TYR A 158 -8.84 3.82 6.81
C TYR A 158 -9.63 5.01 6.26
N GLY A 159 -8.93 6.07 5.84
CA GLY A 159 -9.54 7.18 5.09
C GLY A 159 -9.57 6.94 3.58
N GLU A 160 -8.81 5.96 3.10
CA GLU A 160 -8.75 5.47 1.72
C GLU A 160 -8.44 3.98 1.76
N ILE A 161 -8.84 3.22 0.74
CA ILE A 161 -8.60 1.79 0.68
C ILE A 161 -7.09 1.47 0.86
N PRO A 162 -6.72 0.49 1.71
CA PRO A 162 -5.32 0.14 1.97
C PRO A 162 -4.71 -0.72 0.85
N ILE A 163 -4.86 -0.27 -0.40
CA ILE A 163 -4.36 -0.92 -1.63
C ILE A 163 -3.76 0.18 -2.53
N GLU A 164 -2.48 0.05 -2.91
CA GLU A 164 -1.76 1.05 -3.71
C GLU A 164 -2.02 0.95 -5.22
N ASN A 165 -2.48 -0.21 -5.69
CA ASN A 165 -2.73 -0.42 -7.10
C ASN A 165 -3.77 0.59 -7.60
N LYS A 166 -3.41 1.31 -8.67
CA LYS A 166 -4.21 2.45 -9.17
C LYS A 166 -5.58 2.01 -9.69
N VAL A 167 -5.69 0.80 -10.23
CA VAL A 167 -6.94 0.27 -10.77
C VAL A 167 -7.91 0.02 -9.63
N LEU A 168 -7.47 -0.69 -8.59
CA LEU A 168 -8.27 -1.01 -7.43
C LEU A 168 -8.58 0.24 -6.60
N ARG A 169 -7.61 1.14 -6.41
CA ARG A 169 -7.86 2.41 -5.75
C ARG A 169 -8.95 3.23 -6.45
N ARG A 170 -9.02 3.18 -7.79
CA ARG A 170 -10.12 3.78 -8.57
C ARG A 170 -11.42 3.00 -8.46
N TYR A 171 -11.38 1.67 -8.48
CA TYR A 171 -12.56 0.83 -8.31
C TYR A 171 -13.25 1.07 -6.96
N PHE A 172 -12.45 1.11 -5.89
CA PHE A 172 -12.91 1.46 -4.54
C PHE A 172 -13.05 2.97 -4.32
N SER A 173 -12.64 3.82 -5.28
CA SER A 173 -12.91 5.25 -5.20
C SER A 173 -14.41 5.50 -5.39
N GLY A 174 -14.99 6.33 -4.53
CA GLY A 174 -16.41 6.64 -4.54
C GLY A 174 -16.93 6.86 -3.13
N SER A 175 -18.20 7.26 -3.03
CA SER A 175 -18.87 7.36 -1.75
C SER A 175 -19.11 5.97 -1.18
N ILE A 176 -18.90 5.81 0.13
CA ILE A 176 -19.21 4.58 0.87
C ILE A 176 -20.67 4.16 0.70
N ARG A 177 -21.57 5.10 0.41
CA ARG A 177 -23.00 4.84 0.19
C ARG A 177 -23.30 4.00 -1.05
N LYS A 178 -22.33 3.78 -1.94
CA LYS A 178 -22.49 2.91 -3.11
C LYS A 178 -22.52 1.42 -2.75
N TYR A 179 -21.92 1.07 -1.61
CA TYR A 179 -21.80 -0.32 -1.15
C TYR A 179 -23.12 -0.81 -0.56
N LEU A 180 -23.22 -2.13 -0.37
CA LEU A 180 -24.40 -2.76 0.18
C LEU A 180 -24.59 -2.33 1.64
N ARG A 181 -25.77 -1.81 1.98
CA ARG A 181 -26.12 -1.49 3.38
C ARG A 181 -26.39 -2.76 4.15
N MET A 182 -25.91 -2.80 5.39
CA MET A 182 -26.15 -3.92 6.30
C MET A 182 -27.67 -4.16 6.52
N GLU A 183 -28.48 -3.11 6.67
CA GLU A 183 -29.95 -3.24 6.79
C GLU A 183 -30.62 -3.91 5.57
N ASN A 184 -30.04 -3.74 4.38
CA ASN A 184 -30.62 -4.28 3.13
C ASN A 184 -30.15 -5.70 2.81
N CYS A 185 -29.35 -6.31 3.68
CA CYS A 185 -28.89 -7.69 3.52
C CYS A 185 -30.01 -8.66 3.87
N SER A 186 -30.73 -9.12 2.84
CA SER A 186 -31.64 -10.26 2.96
C SER A 186 -30.86 -11.57 2.82
N GLN A 187 -31.46 -12.69 3.27
CA GLN A 187 -30.86 -14.03 3.10
C GLN A 187 -30.46 -14.37 1.65
N GLN A 188 -31.02 -13.68 0.64
CA GLN A 188 -30.73 -13.92 -0.78
C GLN A 188 -29.60 -13.04 -1.34
N ASN A 189 -29.34 -11.87 -0.74
CA ASN A 189 -28.35 -10.90 -1.22
C ASN A 189 -27.18 -10.67 -0.26
N ALA A 190 -27.21 -11.29 0.92
CA ALA A 190 -26.13 -11.21 1.89
C ALA A 190 -24.87 -11.91 1.36
N PRO A 191 -23.66 -11.36 1.61
CA PRO A 191 -22.43 -12.05 1.30
C PRO A 191 -22.40 -13.41 1.99
N ARG A 192 -21.98 -14.43 1.25
CA ARG A 192 -22.17 -15.84 1.65
C ARG A 192 -21.42 -16.21 2.92
N ARG A 193 -20.28 -15.56 3.11
CA ARG A 193 -19.36 -15.72 4.25
C ARG A 193 -19.91 -15.20 5.58
N SER A 194 -20.94 -14.35 5.59
CA SER A 194 -21.38 -13.64 6.81
C SER A 194 -22.87 -13.81 7.08
N SER A 195 -23.50 -14.83 6.49
CA SER A 195 -24.96 -14.99 6.55
C SER A 195 -25.49 -15.18 7.97
N LEU A 196 -24.77 -15.93 8.81
CA LEU A 196 -25.18 -16.19 10.20
C LEU A 196 -24.82 -15.01 11.10
N TRP A 197 -23.63 -14.44 10.93
CA TRP A 197 -23.17 -13.25 11.62
C TRP A 197 -24.13 -12.09 11.39
N LEU A 198 -24.44 -11.77 10.13
CA LEU A 198 -25.41 -10.73 9.76
C LEU A 198 -26.82 -11.01 10.32
N ALA A 199 -27.24 -12.28 10.43
CA ALA A 199 -28.52 -12.62 11.05
C ALA A 199 -28.59 -12.20 12.53
N GLY A 200 -27.45 -12.20 13.25
CA GLY A 200 -27.36 -11.66 14.61
C GLY A 200 -27.59 -10.14 14.68
N PHE A 201 -27.23 -9.42 13.62
CA PHE A 201 -27.41 -7.97 13.50
C PHE A 201 -28.73 -7.57 12.82
N ALA A 202 -29.49 -8.52 12.26
CA ALA A 202 -30.73 -8.24 11.52
C ALA A 202 -31.83 -7.52 12.34
N SER A 203 -31.75 -7.57 13.68
CA SER A 203 -32.66 -6.82 14.55
C SER A 203 -32.31 -5.33 14.64
N ALA A 204 -31.04 -4.98 14.45
CA ALA A 204 -30.53 -3.62 14.51
C ALA A 204 -30.53 -2.98 13.12
N LYS A 205 -31.27 -1.88 12.97
CA LYS A 205 -31.38 -1.14 11.70
C LYS A 205 -30.13 -0.30 11.44
N TYR A 206 -29.08 -0.92 10.93
CA TYR A 206 -27.83 -0.25 10.54
C TYR A 206 -27.93 0.36 9.14
N ARG A 207 -28.16 1.68 9.06
CA ARG A 207 -28.32 2.44 7.81
C ARG A 207 -27.02 3.01 7.27
N HIS A 208 -26.08 3.27 8.16
CA HIS A 208 -24.80 3.90 7.86
C HIS A 208 -23.66 2.88 7.77
N ILE A 209 -23.90 1.64 8.21
CA ILE A 209 -22.93 0.55 8.05
C ILE A 209 -23.16 -0.16 6.72
N HIS A 210 -22.08 -0.28 5.96
CA HIS A 210 -22.02 -0.90 4.65
C HIS A 210 -21.04 -2.08 4.67
N ILE A 211 -21.28 -3.04 3.79
CA ILE A 211 -20.47 -4.25 3.63
C ILE A 211 -20.12 -4.46 2.15
N LEU A 212 -19.06 -5.22 1.91
CA LEU A 212 -18.65 -5.61 0.57
C LEU A 212 -19.57 -6.70 0.02
N SER A 213 -19.83 -6.66 -1.29
CA SER A 213 -20.36 -7.82 -2.02
C SER A 213 -19.28 -8.88 -2.20
N ASP A 214 -19.65 -10.13 -2.53
CA ASP A 214 -18.70 -11.23 -2.74
C ASP A 214 -17.61 -10.87 -3.79
N GLU A 215 -17.99 -10.14 -4.85
CA GLU A 215 -17.06 -9.66 -5.89
C GLU A 215 -16.03 -8.67 -5.33
N GLU A 216 -16.52 -7.67 -4.59
CA GLU A 216 -15.68 -6.63 -4.02
C GLU A 216 -14.79 -7.18 -2.91
N GLU A 217 -15.30 -8.13 -2.11
CA GLU A 217 -14.54 -8.83 -1.09
C GLU A 217 -13.44 -9.69 -1.70
N TYR A 218 -13.72 -10.42 -2.79
CA TYR A 218 -12.68 -11.17 -3.52
C TYR A 218 -11.56 -10.23 -3.98
N MET A 219 -11.91 -9.11 -4.61
CA MET A 219 -10.94 -8.12 -5.09
C MET A 219 -10.16 -7.46 -3.94
N TYR A 220 -10.83 -7.21 -2.81
CA TYR A 220 -10.18 -6.68 -1.60
C TYR A 220 -9.18 -7.68 -1.04
N ARG A 221 -9.56 -8.96 -0.85
CA ARG A 221 -8.69 -10.02 -0.35
C ARG A 221 -7.49 -10.25 -1.25
N ALA A 222 -7.70 -10.32 -2.58
CA ALA A 222 -6.61 -10.42 -3.54
C ALA A 222 -5.64 -9.23 -3.44
N GLY A 223 -6.17 -8.00 -3.32
CA GLY A 223 -5.35 -6.81 -3.11
C GLY A 223 -4.59 -6.81 -1.79
N ARG A 224 -5.19 -7.30 -0.70
CA ARG A 224 -4.51 -7.44 0.59
C ARG A 224 -3.38 -8.47 0.52
N LEU A 225 -3.57 -9.60 -0.16
CA LEU A 225 -2.49 -10.57 -0.40
C LEU A 225 -1.31 -9.95 -1.16
N VAL A 226 -1.60 -9.16 -2.19
CA VAL A 226 -0.58 -8.42 -2.95
C VAL A 226 0.17 -7.45 -2.05
N GLU A 227 -0.53 -6.64 -1.25
CA GLU A 227 0.12 -5.75 -0.28
C GLU A 227 0.98 -6.55 0.70
N LEU A 228 0.45 -7.61 1.33
CA LEU A 228 1.19 -8.46 2.27
C LEU A 228 2.45 -9.08 1.64
N TYR A 229 2.35 -9.54 0.38
CA TYR A 229 3.50 -10.03 -0.39
C TYR A 229 4.55 -8.93 -0.57
N LEU A 230 4.14 -7.75 -1.05
CA LEU A 230 5.02 -6.62 -1.32
C LEU A 230 5.65 -6.07 -0.03
N THR A 231 4.95 -6.18 1.09
CA THR A 231 5.45 -5.77 2.40
C THR A 231 6.40 -6.78 3.05
N GLY A 232 6.46 -8.02 2.54
CA GLY A 232 7.27 -9.09 3.12
C GLY A 232 6.66 -9.74 4.36
N VAL A 233 5.34 -9.58 4.59
CA VAL A 233 4.64 -10.13 5.76
C VAL A 233 3.54 -11.12 5.41
N LEU A 234 3.51 -11.61 4.17
CA LEU A 234 2.59 -12.65 3.72
C LEU A 234 2.82 -13.96 4.49
N LYS A 235 1.75 -14.52 5.07
CA LYS A 235 1.77 -15.72 5.91
C LYS A 235 0.95 -16.85 5.32
N ILE A 236 1.15 -18.06 5.85
CA ILE A 236 0.34 -19.24 5.52
C ILE A 236 -1.15 -18.99 5.80
N ARG A 237 -1.48 -18.29 6.89
CA ARG A 237 -2.88 -17.96 7.25
C ARG A 237 -3.59 -17.18 6.15
N ASP A 238 -2.92 -16.22 5.52
CA ASP A 238 -3.53 -15.36 4.50
C ASP A 238 -3.91 -16.17 3.25
N ILE A 239 -3.02 -17.10 2.84
CA ILE A 239 -3.27 -18.03 1.72
C ILE A 239 -4.42 -18.98 2.05
N LEU A 240 -4.47 -19.48 3.29
CA LEU A 240 -5.54 -20.35 3.76
C LEU A 240 -6.90 -19.65 3.72
N GLU A 241 -7.00 -18.44 4.27
CA GLU A 241 -8.27 -17.71 4.29
C GLU A 241 -8.76 -17.34 2.89
N PHE A 242 -7.84 -17.01 1.97
CA PHE A 242 -8.19 -16.79 0.58
C PHE A 242 -8.73 -18.06 -0.09
N TRP A 243 -8.12 -19.22 0.18
CA TRP A 243 -8.62 -20.51 -0.30
C TRP A 243 -9.98 -20.88 0.28
N LEU A 244 -10.17 -20.74 1.60
CA LEU A 244 -11.46 -21.00 2.25
C LEU A 244 -12.56 -20.10 1.68
N PHE A 245 -12.27 -18.82 1.49
CA PHE A 245 -13.23 -17.90 0.87
C PHE A 245 -13.62 -18.34 -0.55
N ARG A 246 -12.64 -18.76 -1.36
CA ARG A 246 -12.91 -19.28 -2.71
C ARG A 246 -13.83 -20.51 -2.70
N GLN A 247 -13.69 -21.41 -1.72
CA GLN A 247 -14.55 -22.61 -1.60
C GLN A 247 -16.02 -22.26 -1.35
N VAL A 248 -16.31 -21.09 -0.80
CA VAL A 248 -17.68 -20.61 -0.54
C VAL A 248 -18.33 -19.98 -1.78
N LEU A 249 -17.52 -19.59 -2.78
CA LEU A 249 -18.00 -19.04 -4.05
C LEU A 249 -18.56 -20.15 -4.94
N ASP A 250 -19.75 -19.93 -5.51
CA ASP A 250 -20.43 -20.91 -6.37
C ASP A 250 -20.27 -20.60 -7.86
N GLU A 251 -20.91 -21.41 -8.72
CA GLU A 251 -20.89 -21.23 -10.18
C GLU A 251 -21.55 -19.92 -10.63
N ALA A 252 -22.44 -19.34 -9.81
CA ALA A 252 -23.12 -18.08 -10.10
C ALA A 252 -22.22 -16.85 -9.88
N PHE A 253 -21.04 -17.03 -9.28
CA PHE A 253 -20.07 -15.96 -9.08
C PHE A 253 -19.58 -15.40 -10.44
N PRO A 254 -19.54 -14.06 -10.64
CA PRO A 254 -19.24 -13.45 -11.93
C PRO A 254 -17.74 -13.39 -12.19
N TRP A 255 -17.14 -14.55 -12.42
CA TRP A 255 -15.71 -14.74 -12.72
C TRP A 255 -15.20 -13.86 -13.86
N LYS A 256 -16.05 -13.55 -14.84
CA LYS A 256 -15.66 -12.71 -15.98
C LYS A 256 -15.30 -11.28 -15.53
N ALA A 257 -16.13 -10.66 -14.70
CA ALA A 257 -15.89 -9.30 -14.22
C ALA A 257 -14.62 -9.22 -13.36
N VAL A 258 -14.41 -10.23 -12.51
CA VAL A 258 -13.23 -10.33 -11.66
C VAL A 258 -11.96 -10.53 -12.48
N LYS A 259 -11.98 -11.44 -13.47
CA LYS A 259 -10.83 -11.65 -14.38
C LYS A 259 -10.46 -10.39 -15.14
N ASP A 260 -11.44 -9.67 -15.67
CA ASP A 260 -11.22 -8.39 -16.37
C ASP A 260 -10.56 -7.35 -15.45
N LEU A 261 -10.92 -7.30 -14.16
CA LEU A 261 -10.31 -6.40 -13.18
C LEU A 261 -8.90 -6.83 -12.80
N LEU A 262 -8.65 -8.13 -12.62
CA LEU A 262 -7.32 -8.68 -12.33
C LEU A 262 -6.34 -8.44 -13.48
N GLU A 263 -6.80 -8.59 -14.73
CA GLU A 263 -6.00 -8.28 -15.92
C GLU A 263 -5.62 -6.80 -15.98
N LYS A 264 -6.59 -5.90 -15.74
CA LYS A 264 -6.33 -4.46 -15.67
C LYS A 264 -5.35 -4.11 -14.56
N ALA A 265 -5.46 -4.78 -13.41
CA ALA A 265 -4.57 -4.60 -12.26
C ALA A 265 -3.18 -5.24 -12.47
N ARG A 266 -3.03 -6.14 -13.46
CA ARG A 266 -1.85 -7.00 -13.70
C ARG A 266 -1.53 -7.94 -12.54
N TRP A 267 -2.58 -8.49 -11.92
CA TRP A 267 -2.47 -9.42 -10.79
C TRP A 267 -2.81 -10.86 -11.16
N THR A 268 -3.08 -11.14 -12.43
CA THR A 268 -3.49 -12.47 -12.92
C THR A 268 -2.49 -13.55 -12.53
N GLU A 269 -1.20 -13.31 -12.77
CA GLU A 269 -0.15 -14.28 -12.45
C GLU A 269 -0.02 -14.50 -10.94
N PHE A 270 0.03 -13.42 -10.14
CA PHE A 270 0.11 -13.52 -8.69
C PHE A 270 -1.06 -14.29 -8.08
N VAL A 271 -2.29 -13.97 -8.49
CA VAL A 271 -3.49 -14.66 -8.00
C VAL A 271 -3.49 -16.11 -8.47
N HIS A 272 -3.13 -16.39 -9.72
CA HIS A 272 -3.03 -17.76 -10.22
C HIS A 272 -2.01 -18.61 -9.45
N GLN A 273 -0.80 -18.08 -9.20
CA GLN A 273 0.21 -18.80 -8.43
C GLN A 273 -0.21 -18.99 -6.96
N THR A 274 -0.92 -18.01 -6.38
CA THR A 274 -1.51 -18.14 -5.04
C THR A 274 -2.57 -19.24 -4.99
N GLU A 275 -3.41 -19.34 -6.03
CA GLU A 275 -4.41 -20.41 -6.15
C GLU A 275 -3.74 -21.78 -6.26
N VAL A 276 -2.75 -21.93 -7.14
CA VAL A 276 -1.97 -23.17 -7.28
C VAL A 276 -1.32 -23.55 -5.95
N LEU A 277 -0.69 -22.59 -5.28
CA LEU A 277 -0.07 -22.81 -3.97
C LEU A 277 -1.08 -23.28 -2.93
N SER A 278 -2.25 -22.66 -2.89
CA SER A 278 -3.31 -23.03 -1.95
C SER A 278 -3.88 -24.43 -2.21
N SER A 279 -4.05 -24.81 -3.48
CA SER A 279 -4.44 -26.16 -3.87
C SER A 279 -3.37 -27.17 -3.47
N LEU A 280 -2.08 -26.88 -3.68
CA LEU A 280 -0.99 -27.76 -3.26
C LEU A 280 -0.93 -27.98 -1.74
N TRP A 281 -1.30 -26.97 -0.94
CA TRP A 281 -1.26 -27.07 0.52
C TRP A 281 -2.51 -27.70 1.13
N PHE A 282 -3.69 -27.42 0.59
CA PHE A 282 -4.96 -27.73 1.24
C PHE A 282 -5.88 -28.64 0.42
N GLU A 283 -5.67 -28.78 -0.88
CA GLU A 283 -6.47 -29.66 -1.75
C GLU A 283 -5.81 -31.03 -1.93
N GLU A 284 -6.61 -32.09 -1.98
CA GLU A 284 -6.09 -33.45 -2.06
C GLU A 284 -5.99 -33.98 -3.49
N GLY A 285 -4.92 -34.76 -3.77
CA GLY A 285 -4.77 -35.48 -5.03
C GLY A 285 -4.34 -34.60 -6.22
N VAL A 286 -4.11 -33.31 -5.98
CA VAL A 286 -3.69 -32.37 -7.01
C VAL A 286 -2.19 -32.47 -7.28
N ARG A 287 -1.83 -32.86 -8.51
CA ARG A 287 -0.45 -32.76 -9.02
C ARG A 287 -0.38 -31.56 -9.96
N GLN A 288 -0.24 -30.37 -9.40
CA GLN A 288 0.05 -29.16 -10.16
C GLN A 288 1.57 -28.98 -10.36
N GLN A 289 1.95 -28.15 -11.33
CA GLN A 289 3.35 -27.87 -11.63
C GLN A 289 3.97 -27.02 -10.50
N TYR A 290 5.06 -27.52 -9.91
CA TYR A 290 5.83 -26.91 -8.82
C TYR A 290 6.69 -25.70 -9.24
N GLY A 291 6.34 -24.96 -10.29
CA GLY A 291 7.18 -23.89 -10.83
C GLY A 291 7.27 -22.66 -9.91
N THR A 292 6.71 -21.54 -10.34
CA THR A 292 6.72 -20.28 -9.61
C THR A 292 6.04 -20.37 -8.22
N ALA A 293 5.05 -21.25 -8.06
CA ALA A 293 4.39 -21.50 -6.78
C ALA A 293 5.35 -22.02 -5.70
N LEU A 294 6.38 -22.82 -6.06
CA LEU A 294 7.37 -23.30 -5.09
C LEU A 294 8.29 -22.18 -4.63
N GLU A 295 8.71 -21.29 -5.53
CA GLU A 295 9.47 -20.09 -5.15
C GLU A 295 8.66 -19.19 -4.21
N LEU A 296 7.34 -19.10 -4.41
CA LEU A 296 6.43 -18.39 -3.51
C LEU A 296 6.27 -19.11 -2.16
N GLU A 297 6.22 -20.45 -2.14
CA GLU A 297 6.25 -21.24 -0.91
C GLU A 297 7.52 -20.95 -0.10
N GLU A 298 8.69 -21.01 -0.74
CA GLU A 298 9.98 -20.74 -0.10
C GLU A 298 10.02 -19.33 0.48
N TYR A 299 9.50 -18.34 -0.25
CA TYR A 299 9.38 -16.96 0.22
C TYR A 299 8.52 -16.83 1.49
N ILE A 300 7.37 -17.50 1.55
CA ILE A 300 6.47 -17.44 2.71
C ILE A 300 7.07 -18.17 3.93
N LEU A 301 7.73 -19.31 3.70
CA LEU A 301 8.32 -20.12 4.76
C LEU A 301 9.62 -19.54 5.33
N VAL A 302 10.40 -18.84 4.49
CA VAL A 302 11.68 -18.23 4.87
C VAL A 302 11.56 -16.71 4.80
N PRO A 303 11.10 -16.04 5.87
CA PRO A 303 10.89 -14.61 5.85
C PRO A 303 12.21 -13.84 5.64
N GLY A 304 12.11 -12.74 4.89
CA GLY A 304 13.23 -11.82 4.66
C GLY A 304 14.14 -12.15 3.47
N GLN A 305 13.82 -13.16 2.65
CA GLN A 305 14.52 -13.37 1.38
C GLN A 305 13.93 -12.51 0.26
N GLU A 306 14.75 -11.63 -0.30
CA GLU A 306 14.40 -10.91 -1.52
C GLU A 306 14.66 -11.79 -2.75
N ASN A 307 13.60 -12.19 -3.44
CA ASN A 307 13.71 -12.88 -4.73
C ASN A 307 13.30 -11.94 -5.89
N LYS A 308 14.29 -11.21 -6.42
CA LYS A 308 14.10 -10.25 -7.53
C LYS A 308 13.57 -10.90 -8.82
N HIS A 309 13.78 -12.20 -9.00
CA HIS A 309 13.23 -12.94 -10.14
C HIS A 309 11.73 -13.14 -9.95
N LEU A 310 11.35 -13.70 -8.80
CA LEU A 310 9.96 -13.90 -8.41
C LEU A 310 9.15 -12.59 -8.45
N ASP A 311 9.71 -11.50 -7.94
CA ASP A 311 9.07 -10.18 -7.94
C ASP A 311 8.74 -9.70 -9.37
N LYS A 312 9.64 -9.96 -10.33
CA LYS A 312 9.44 -9.57 -11.74
C LYS A 312 8.38 -10.42 -12.43
N VAL A 313 8.29 -11.70 -12.07
CA VAL A 313 7.34 -12.65 -12.65
C VAL A 313 5.94 -12.39 -12.10
N LEU A 314 5.81 -12.32 -10.76
CA LEU A 314 4.51 -12.21 -10.10
C LEU A 314 3.89 -10.82 -10.23
N LEU A 315 4.67 -9.76 -9.98
CA LEU A 315 4.16 -8.38 -9.87
C LEU A 315 5.14 -7.38 -10.50
N PRO A 316 5.24 -7.35 -11.85
CA PRO A 316 6.16 -6.48 -12.55
C PRO A 316 5.89 -5.00 -12.24
N ASN A 317 6.89 -4.32 -11.67
CA ASN A 317 6.92 -2.89 -11.33
C ASN A 317 6.13 -2.45 -10.08
N GLU A 318 5.61 -3.38 -9.26
CA GLU A 318 4.88 -3.01 -8.04
C GLU A 318 5.80 -2.88 -6.82
N LYS A 319 6.82 -3.72 -6.68
CA LYS A 319 7.76 -3.65 -5.53
C LYS A 319 8.64 -2.39 -5.53
N VAL A 320 9.11 -1.97 -6.72
CA VAL A 320 9.86 -0.72 -6.89
C VAL A 320 9.02 0.50 -6.46
N ARG A 321 7.68 0.41 -6.57
CA ARG A 321 6.79 1.48 -6.11
C ARG A 321 6.67 1.51 -4.60
N LEU A 322 6.56 0.37 -3.91
CA LEU A 322 6.52 0.37 -2.45
C LEU A 322 7.85 0.80 -1.81
N ASP A 323 8.99 0.41 -2.38
CA ASP A 323 10.31 0.90 -1.93
C ASP A 323 10.42 2.43 -1.99
N PHE A 324 9.73 3.06 -2.95
CA PHE A 324 9.71 4.50 -3.11
C PHE A 324 8.89 5.22 -2.02
N TYR A 325 7.84 4.58 -1.49
CA TYR A 325 6.97 5.13 -0.44
C TYR A 325 7.44 4.77 0.98
N ARG A 326 8.24 3.71 1.14
CA ARG A 326 8.70 3.19 2.44
C ARG A 326 10.07 3.70 2.88
N ARG A 327 10.87 4.26 1.96
CA ARG A 327 12.10 4.95 2.34
C ARG A 327 11.75 6.24 3.06
N ASP A 328 12.04 6.31 4.35
CA ASP A 328 12.01 7.55 5.09
C ASP A 328 13.14 8.46 4.58
N ARG A 329 12.87 9.19 3.51
CA ARG A 329 13.82 10.14 2.95
C ARG A 329 14.14 11.23 3.94
N GLU A 330 13.29 11.54 4.92
CA GLU A 330 13.59 12.53 5.93
C GLU A 330 14.60 11.99 6.93
N GLU A 331 14.38 10.81 7.52
CA GLU A 331 15.37 10.14 8.39
C GLU A 331 16.67 9.82 7.62
N GLU A 332 16.60 9.27 6.40
CA GLU A 332 17.78 9.00 5.57
C GLU A 332 18.51 10.28 5.16
N TRP A 333 17.79 11.37 4.85
CA TRP A 333 18.39 12.65 4.52
C TRP A 333 18.93 13.34 5.77
N LEU A 334 18.31 13.18 6.93
CA LEU A 334 18.82 13.63 8.23
C LEU A 334 20.09 12.86 8.60
N LEU A 335 20.13 11.55 8.37
CA LEU A 335 21.33 10.73 8.53
C LEU A 335 22.42 11.14 7.56
N LYS A 336 22.12 11.30 6.26
CA LYS A 336 23.07 11.82 5.26
C LYS A 336 23.53 13.24 5.58
N LYS A 337 22.66 14.10 6.10
CA LYS A 337 23.00 15.46 6.53
C LYS A 337 23.87 15.44 7.77
N LYS A 338 23.61 14.53 8.72
CA LYS A 338 24.45 14.31 9.89
C LYS A 338 25.83 13.78 9.49
N GLU A 339 25.89 12.79 8.60
CA GLU A 339 27.14 12.28 8.05
C GLU A 339 27.87 13.34 7.24
N TRP A 340 27.17 14.17 6.47
CA TRP A 340 27.76 15.27 5.72
C TRP A 340 28.30 16.36 6.66
N MET A 341 27.56 16.74 7.71
CA MET A 341 27.98 17.73 8.70
C MET A 341 29.10 17.23 9.61
N PHE A 342 29.09 15.92 9.94
CA PHE A 342 30.03 15.24 10.83
C PHE A 342 30.58 13.93 10.24
N PRO A 343 31.42 13.98 9.19
CA PRO A 343 32.01 12.80 8.59
C PRO A 343 32.90 11.99 9.55
N PRO A 344 33.07 10.69 9.27
CA PRO A 344 33.93 9.81 10.05
C PRO A 344 35.39 10.27 10.05
N ARG A 345 36.12 9.89 11.09
CA ARG A 345 37.52 10.28 11.33
C ARG A 345 38.41 9.99 10.14
N ASP A 346 38.26 8.80 9.54
CA ASP A 346 39.11 8.35 8.43
C ASP A 346 39.01 9.28 7.21
N TYR A 347 37.81 9.82 6.96
CA TYR A 347 37.59 10.83 5.93
C TYR A 347 38.24 12.18 6.31
N MET A 348 38.14 12.60 7.58
CA MET A 348 38.71 13.87 8.04
C MET A 348 40.24 13.85 8.13
N CYS A 349 40.86 12.70 8.37
CA CYS A 349 42.32 12.54 8.39
C CYS A 349 42.97 12.86 7.04
N GLN A 350 42.26 12.69 5.92
CA GLN A 350 42.75 13.08 4.59
C GLN A 350 42.99 14.59 4.46
N PHE A 351 42.21 15.41 5.17
CA PHE A 351 42.30 16.87 5.13
C PHE A 351 43.13 17.44 6.29
N PHE A 352 43.10 16.78 7.45
CA PHE A 352 43.80 17.21 8.65
C PHE A 352 44.60 16.04 9.24
N PRO A 353 45.84 15.81 8.79
CA PRO A 353 46.68 14.70 9.26
C PRO A 353 47.04 14.79 10.76
N ILE A 354 46.78 15.94 11.40
CA ILE A 354 46.94 16.16 12.84
C ILE A 354 45.97 15.30 13.67
N LEU A 355 44.85 14.85 13.06
CA LEU A 355 43.84 13.97 13.69
C LEU A 355 44.35 12.53 13.94
N ASP A 356 45.47 12.13 13.33
CA ASP A 356 46.10 10.84 13.61
C ASP A 356 46.75 10.81 14.99
N LYS A 357 47.31 11.94 15.44
CA LYS A 357 47.98 12.05 16.75
C LYS A 357 47.05 12.48 17.88
N TYR A 358 46.02 13.28 17.57
CA TYR A 358 45.13 13.86 18.59
C TYR A 358 43.66 13.72 18.18
N PRO A 359 42.99 12.61 18.52
CA PRO A 359 41.63 12.32 18.08
C PRO A 359 40.57 13.26 18.70
N PHE A 360 40.86 13.92 19.82
CA PHE A 360 39.93 14.86 20.46
C PHE A 360 39.73 16.17 19.67
N LEU A 361 40.59 16.48 18.70
CA LEU A 361 40.48 17.68 17.85
C LEU A 361 39.41 17.56 16.75
N LEU A 362 38.76 16.40 16.62
CA LEU A 362 37.76 16.12 15.60
C LEU A 362 36.60 17.11 15.60
N ILE A 363 36.11 17.48 16.79
CA ILE A 363 35.00 18.44 16.96
C ILE A 363 35.36 19.82 16.36
N PHE A 364 36.60 20.28 16.59
CA PHE A 364 37.09 21.55 16.06
C PHE A 364 37.31 21.47 14.54
N CYS A 365 37.81 20.34 14.03
CA CYS A 365 38.05 20.14 12.60
C CYS A 365 36.74 20.12 11.79
N TRP A 366 35.66 19.54 12.35
CA TRP A 366 34.33 19.64 11.75
C TRP A 366 33.87 21.09 11.65
N GLY A 367 34.03 21.89 12.71
CA GLY A 367 33.69 23.32 12.72
C GLY A 367 34.43 24.11 11.64
N ILE A 368 35.76 23.97 11.56
CA ILE A 368 36.60 24.68 10.58
C ILE A 368 36.19 24.35 9.14
N ARG A 369 35.92 23.07 8.86
CA ARG A 369 35.52 22.63 7.51
C ARG A 369 34.16 23.20 7.12
N ASN A 370 33.17 23.13 8.02
CA ASN A 370 31.83 23.65 7.75
C ASN A 370 31.85 25.17 7.53
N ILE A 371 32.67 25.92 8.30
CA ILE A 371 32.90 27.35 8.08
C ILE A 371 33.49 27.63 6.69
N ARG A 372 34.51 26.86 6.29
CA ARG A 372 35.18 26.99 4.98
C ARG A 372 34.23 26.72 3.81
N ILE A 373 33.38 25.71 3.93
CA ILE A 373 32.36 25.40 2.91
C ILE A 373 31.34 26.54 2.84
N TYR A 374 30.86 27.01 3.99
CA TYR A 374 29.89 28.11 4.05
C TYR A 374 30.44 29.41 3.44
N THR A 375 31.68 29.79 3.78
CA THR A 375 32.34 30.96 3.16
C THR A 375 32.47 30.81 1.65
N ARG A 376 32.85 29.63 1.14
CA ARG A 376 32.95 29.37 -0.30
C ARG A 376 31.60 29.46 -1.02
N MET A 377 30.53 28.98 -0.39
CA MET A 377 29.17 29.10 -0.92
C MET A 377 28.67 30.55 -0.91
N CYS A 378 28.98 31.31 0.13
CA CYS A 378 28.64 32.74 0.23
C CYS A 378 29.39 33.57 -0.82
N VAL A 379 30.70 33.36 -1.00
CA VAL A 379 31.50 34.04 -2.03
C VAL A 379 30.94 33.75 -3.44
N ASN A 380 30.64 32.49 -3.75
CA ASN A 380 30.06 32.12 -5.06
C ASN A 380 28.64 32.67 -5.27
N LYS A 381 27.83 32.83 -4.21
CA LYS A 381 26.53 33.51 -4.29
C LYS A 381 26.71 35.02 -4.46
N CYS A 382 27.64 35.63 -3.74
CA CYS A 382 27.97 37.05 -3.84
C CYS A 382 28.52 37.39 -5.23
N GLU A 383 29.39 36.58 -5.83
CA GLU A 383 29.86 36.77 -7.22
C GLU A 383 28.71 36.72 -8.23
N LYS A 384 27.78 35.77 -8.10
CA LYS A 384 26.61 35.67 -9.00
C LYS A 384 25.61 36.82 -8.83
N VAL A 385 25.46 37.33 -7.61
CA VAL A 385 24.61 38.50 -7.31
C VAL A 385 25.29 39.78 -7.79
N TRP A 386 26.59 39.94 -7.56
CA TRP A 386 27.41 41.05 -8.03
C TRP A 386 27.44 41.12 -9.57
N PHE A 387 27.59 39.98 -10.25
CA PHE A 387 27.53 39.91 -11.70
C PHE A 387 26.19 40.42 -12.23
N ARG A 388 25.06 39.97 -11.64
CA ARG A 388 23.71 40.44 -12.00
C ARG A 388 23.49 41.94 -11.73
N LEU A 389 24.05 42.46 -10.64
CA LEU A 389 23.99 43.89 -10.33
C LEU A 389 24.87 44.73 -11.28
N SER A 390 26.04 44.22 -11.67
CA SER A 390 26.95 44.90 -12.60
C SER A 390 26.35 45.02 -14.00
N VAL A 391 25.63 43.98 -14.46
CA VAL A 391 24.91 44.01 -15.75
C VAL A 391 23.78 45.04 -15.71
N ARG A 392 23.00 45.09 -14.62
CA ARG A 392 21.96 46.12 -14.45
C ARG A 392 22.51 47.55 -14.39
N MET A 393 23.67 47.75 -13.76
CA MET A 393 24.36 49.05 -13.74
C MET A 393 24.86 49.48 -15.13
N LEU A 394 25.34 48.54 -15.94
CA LEU A 394 25.74 48.79 -17.32
C LEU A 394 24.54 49.16 -18.20
N ASP A 395 23.41 48.45 -18.08
CA ASP A 395 22.16 48.77 -18.79
C ASP A 395 21.62 50.17 -18.42
N ILE A 396 21.72 50.54 -17.14
CA ILE A 396 21.31 51.88 -16.67
C ILE A 396 22.24 52.96 -17.24
N LYS A 397 23.55 52.70 -17.28
CA LYS A 397 24.54 53.63 -17.85
C LYS A 397 24.36 53.81 -19.36
N GLU A 398 24.00 52.75 -20.08
CA GLU A 398 23.65 52.83 -21.50
C GLU A 398 22.36 53.61 -21.73
N LYS A 399 21.33 53.41 -20.90
CA LYS A 399 20.09 54.19 -20.95
C LYS A 399 20.32 55.69 -20.69
N ILE A 400 21.18 56.04 -19.73
CA ILE A 400 21.53 57.43 -19.44
C ILE A 400 22.34 58.06 -20.59
N LYS A 401 23.26 57.30 -21.20
CA LYS A 401 24.04 57.76 -22.36
C LYS A 401 23.16 57.97 -23.60
N GLY A 402 22.09 57.18 -23.75
CA GLY A 402 21.05 57.38 -24.77
C GLY A 402 20.21 58.65 -24.54
N LEU A 403 19.87 58.94 -23.28
CA LEU A 403 19.15 60.17 -22.89
C LEU A 403 19.97 61.45 -23.10
N VAL A 404 21.27 61.42 -22.82
CA VAL A 404 22.18 62.56 -23.05
C VAL A 404 22.38 62.85 -24.54
N ARG A 405 22.39 61.82 -25.41
CA ARG A 405 22.39 62.00 -26.87
C ARG A 405 21.10 62.63 -27.40
N ARG A 406 19.96 62.27 -26.80
CA ARG A 406 18.64 62.82 -27.18
C ARG A 406 18.43 64.26 -26.68
N GLY A 407 19.19 64.70 -25.67
CA GLY A 407 19.20 66.08 -25.18
C GLY A 407 20.12 67.03 -25.96
N SER A 408 21.08 66.54 -26.75
CA SER A 408 21.96 67.38 -27.57
C SER A 408 21.40 67.74 -28.95
N GLU A 409 20.28 67.13 -29.36
CA GLU A 409 19.58 67.42 -30.64
C GLU A 409 18.43 68.44 -30.50
N ALA A 410 18.21 69.02 -29.31
CA ALA A 410 17.14 69.99 -29.08
C ALA A 410 17.69 71.32 -28.55
N ALA A 411 17.98 72.25 -29.46
CA ALA A 411 18.14 73.69 -29.22
C ALA A 411 17.74 74.46 -30.51
N PRO A 412 17.25 75.72 -30.44
CA PRO A 412 15.91 76.06 -30.95
C PRO A 412 15.90 76.98 -32.19
N GLU A 413 14.79 76.98 -32.95
CA GLU A 413 14.40 78.09 -33.84
C GLU A 413 12.93 78.52 -33.60
N GLU A 414 12.72 79.82 -33.79
CA GLU A 414 11.65 80.74 -33.33
C GLU A 414 10.27 80.62 -34.03
N PRO A 415 9.22 81.33 -33.54
CA PRO A 415 7.80 81.07 -33.85
C PRO A 415 7.17 82.06 -34.85
N ALA A 416 6.13 81.62 -35.59
CA ALA A 416 5.05 82.50 -36.10
C ALA A 416 3.81 81.70 -36.57
N GLU A 417 2.63 82.29 -36.33
CA GLU A 417 1.24 81.82 -36.40
C GLU A 417 0.62 81.81 -37.84
N PRO A 418 -0.73 81.81 -38.04
CA PRO A 418 -1.72 80.72 -37.87
C PRO A 418 -2.60 80.54 -39.16
N GLU A 419 -3.54 79.59 -39.18
CA GLU A 419 -4.89 79.66 -39.82
C GLU A 419 -5.49 78.24 -40.01
N GLU A 420 -6.54 77.91 -39.25
CA GLU A 420 -7.97 77.86 -39.65
C GLU A 420 -8.42 76.56 -40.37
N LYS A 421 -9.07 75.65 -39.62
CA LYS A 421 -10.51 75.31 -39.69
C LYS A 421 -10.82 73.86 -39.24
N GLU A 422 -11.66 73.81 -38.21
CA GLU A 422 -12.61 72.75 -37.81
C GLU A 422 -13.59 72.40 -38.96
N PRO A 423 -14.46 71.34 -38.88
CA PRO A 423 -14.95 70.69 -37.66
C PRO A 423 -15.09 69.15 -37.70
N GLU A 424 -15.29 68.60 -36.48
CA GLU A 424 -16.28 67.59 -36.05
C GLU A 424 -16.43 66.30 -36.92
N ASP A 425 -16.50 65.09 -36.36
CA ASP A 425 -17.44 64.73 -35.32
C ASP A 425 -17.16 63.32 -34.75
N GLU A 426 -17.69 63.12 -33.54
CA GLU A 426 -18.14 61.86 -32.93
C GLU A 426 -17.13 60.75 -32.57
N VAL A 427 -17.23 60.00 -31.46
CA VAL A 427 -17.85 60.07 -30.13
C VAL A 427 -17.68 58.64 -29.57
N ARG A 428 -17.41 58.54 -28.26
CA ARG A 428 -17.59 57.36 -27.37
C ARG A 428 -16.60 56.20 -27.42
N GLU A 429 -15.82 56.04 -26.36
CA GLU A 429 -16.14 55.28 -25.12
C GLU A 429 -16.14 53.76 -25.35
N HIS A 430 -15.15 53.03 -24.83
CA HIS A 430 -15.26 52.51 -23.46
C HIS A 430 -13.99 51.77 -23.03
N SER A 431 -13.68 51.98 -21.75
CA SER A 431 -12.83 51.20 -20.88
C SER A 431 -13.20 49.72 -20.80
N ALA A 432 -12.22 48.83 -20.62
CA ALA A 432 -12.21 47.84 -19.55
C ALA A 432 -10.87 47.08 -19.54
N GLU A 433 -10.29 47.02 -18.35
CA GLU A 433 -9.22 46.13 -17.94
C GLU A 433 -9.67 44.66 -18.01
N ALA A 434 -8.77 43.76 -18.38
CA ALA A 434 -8.82 42.36 -17.98
C ALA A 434 -7.39 41.80 -17.91
N GLU A 435 -7.04 41.38 -16.70
CA GLU A 435 -5.95 40.46 -16.39
C GLU A 435 -6.21 39.11 -17.07
N ASP A 436 -5.15 38.43 -17.52
CA ASP A 436 -5.24 36.99 -17.74
C ASP A 436 -3.92 36.29 -17.40
N GLU A 437 -3.99 35.45 -16.37
CA GLU A 437 -3.01 34.47 -15.95
C GLU A 437 -3.03 33.29 -16.92
N VAL A 438 -1.89 32.99 -17.57
CA VAL A 438 -1.76 31.78 -18.41
C VAL A 438 -1.13 30.65 -17.61
N GLN A 439 -1.96 29.66 -17.26
CA GLN A 439 -1.55 28.29 -16.94
C GLN A 439 -1.02 27.61 -18.21
N GLY A 440 0.22 27.14 -18.19
CA GLY A 440 0.79 26.28 -19.22
C GLY A 440 0.55 24.80 -18.93
N HIS A 441 -0.31 24.17 -19.71
CA HIS A 441 -0.35 22.71 -19.91
C HIS A 441 0.60 22.36 -21.07
N ALA A 442 1.62 21.54 -20.80
CA ALA A 442 2.45 20.93 -21.84
C ALA A 442 1.86 19.56 -22.21
N ALA A 443 1.49 19.41 -23.48
CA ALA A 443 1.22 18.14 -24.14
C ALA A 443 2.52 17.67 -24.81
N GLU A 444 2.95 16.45 -24.49
CA GLU A 444 4.03 15.77 -25.21
C GLU A 444 3.44 15.06 -26.44
N ALA A 445 4.11 15.27 -27.57
CA ALA A 445 3.76 14.76 -28.88
C ALA A 445 4.14 13.29 -29.05
N GLU A 446 3.24 12.55 -29.69
CA GLU A 446 3.47 11.23 -30.27
C GLU A 446 4.19 11.39 -31.62
N ASP A 447 5.26 10.62 -31.82
CA ASP A 447 5.96 10.51 -33.11
C ASP A 447 5.52 9.21 -33.79
N GLU A 448 4.82 9.34 -34.92
CA GLU A 448 4.51 8.28 -35.87
C GLU A 448 5.72 8.01 -36.78
N VAL A 449 6.08 6.73 -36.96
CA VAL A 449 6.89 6.30 -38.11
C VAL A 449 6.18 5.16 -38.82
N GLN A 450 5.65 5.47 -40.00
CA GLN A 450 5.16 4.53 -41.00
C GLN A 450 6.33 3.85 -41.74
N GLY A 451 6.15 2.57 -42.06
CA GLY A 451 6.99 1.82 -43.00
C GLY A 451 6.30 0.55 -43.47
N HIS A 452 5.53 0.64 -44.56
CA HIS A 452 5.00 -0.49 -45.32
C HIS A 452 6.12 -1.28 -46.01
N ALA A 453 6.03 -2.62 -46.06
CA ALA A 453 5.70 -3.38 -47.28
C ALA A 453 6.00 -4.89 -47.18
N ALA A 454 5.08 -5.66 -47.81
CA ALA A 454 5.25 -6.94 -48.51
C ALA A 454 5.16 -8.27 -47.73
N GLU A 455 4.02 -8.95 -47.96
CA GLU A 455 3.82 -10.41 -47.91
C GLU A 455 4.58 -11.12 -49.05
N PRO A 456 4.72 -12.46 -48.98
CA PRO A 456 3.75 -13.28 -49.72
C PRO A 456 3.28 -14.56 -48.99
N GLU A 457 2.05 -14.96 -49.34
CA GLU A 457 1.42 -16.28 -49.16
C GLU A 457 2.27 -17.44 -49.72
N VAL A 458 2.19 -18.65 -49.14
CA VAL A 458 2.12 -19.97 -49.84
C VAL A 458 1.67 -21.09 -48.86
N THR A 459 0.44 -21.58 -49.10
CA THR A 459 -0.15 -22.95 -49.06
C THR A 459 0.00 -23.97 -47.91
N GLU A 460 -1.17 -24.59 -47.64
CA GLU A 460 -1.48 -25.85 -46.97
C GLU A 460 -0.64 -27.08 -47.42
N GLY A 461 -0.48 -28.04 -46.50
CA GLY A 461 -0.01 -29.39 -46.77
C GLY A 461 -0.02 -30.29 -45.52
N ASP A 462 -0.83 -31.35 -45.57
CA ASP A 462 -1.05 -32.39 -44.56
C ASP A 462 0.20 -33.20 -44.13
N MET A 463 0.17 -33.74 -42.89
CA MET A 463 0.29 -35.18 -42.52
C MET A 463 1.10 -35.50 -41.25
N GLN A 464 0.48 -36.34 -40.40
CA GLN A 464 1.02 -37.44 -39.58
C GLN A 464 1.95 -37.08 -38.40
N ILE A 465 1.51 -37.19 -37.13
CA ILE A 465 1.45 -38.42 -36.29
C ILE A 465 2.72 -39.27 -36.39
N GLU A 466 3.60 -39.16 -35.40
CA GLU A 466 4.39 -40.30 -34.90
C GLU A 466 4.53 -40.23 -33.37
N GLU A 467 4.02 -41.28 -32.72
CA GLU A 467 4.33 -41.68 -31.37
C GLU A 467 5.81 -42.09 -31.27
N PHE A 468 6.47 -41.75 -30.16
CA PHE A 468 7.63 -42.51 -29.70
C PHE A 468 7.42 -42.95 -28.25
N LYS A 469 7.22 -44.25 -28.09
CA LYS A 469 7.52 -45.02 -26.88
C LYS A 469 9.02 -45.34 -26.91
N ASP A 470 9.70 -45.09 -25.80
CA ASP A 470 10.22 -46.13 -24.89
C ASP A 470 10.61 -45.52 -23.55
#